data_AF-A0A524IED2-F1
#
_entry.id   AF-A0A524IED2-F1
#
_cell.length_a   1.000
_cell.length_b   1.000
_cell.length_c   1.000
_cell.angle_alpha   90.00
_cell.angle_beta   90.00
_cell.angle_gamma   90.00
#
_symmetry.space_group_name_H-M   'P 1'
#
loop_
_entity.id
_entity.type
_entity.pdbx_description
1 polymer ?
#
loop_
_entity_poly.entity_id
_entity_poly.type
_entity_poly.pdbx_seq_one_letter_code
_entity_poly.pdbx_strand_id
1 'polypeptide(L)'
;LISKNDALQDFKKQFPDEAYLLDGLGTSPFPASLVLKLADSIPSTDAISNLVNRLQQNPEVERVRYNRDWVERLTLVITYMEIVALIVGGVLALASITIIANTVQLAFYTRQEEIEILRLIGGTNLFISIPYLIEGAVIGGLGGTMALGLLRGGFEFFKHKTHTLSVIGGFSSVFEFFPFSLSILLISTGILLGCIGTLTSMYGWMRFRL
;
A
#
# COMPACT_ATOMS: atom_id res chain seq x y z
N LEU A 1 7.96 -2.57 -30.89
CA LEU A 1 7.77 -1.93 -32.22
C LEU A 1 6.63 -2.68 -32.89
N ILE A 2 5.56 -1.98 -33.28
CA ILE A 2 4.45 -2.61 -34.01
C ILE A 2 4.56 -2.10 -35.45
N SER A 3 4.81 -3.01 -36.39
CA SER A 3 4.93 -2.65 -37.81
C SER A 3 3.55 -2.27 -38.38
N LYS A 4 3.53 -1.52 -39.48
CA LYS A 4 2.28 -1.06 -40.14
C LYS A 4 1.31 -2.21 -40.49
N ASN A 5 1.85 -3.40 -40.74
CA ASN A 5 1.07 -4.61 -41.02
C ASN A 5 0.55 -5.30 -39.76
N ASP A 6 1.26 -5.18 -38.63
CA ASP A 6 0.86 -5.79 -37.36
C ASP A 6 -0.27 -4.98 -36.71
N ALA A 7 -0.21 -3.64 -36.79
CA ALA A 7 -1.28 -2.76 -36.33
C ALA A 7 -2.60 -2.98 -37.08
N LEU A 8 -2.52 -3.28 -38.39
CA LEU A 8 -3.69 -3.64 -39.22
C LEU A 8 -4.32 -4.97 -38.78
N GLN A 9 -3.51 -5.97 -38.43
CA GLN A 9 -4.03 -7.26 -37.95
C GLN A 9 -4.64 -7.16 -36.55
N ASP A 10 -4.03 -6.40 -35.64
CA ASP A 10 -4.58 -6.19 -34.29
C ASP A 10 -5.90 -5.42 -34.33
N PHE A 11 -6.03 -4.43 -35.22
CA PHE A 11 -7.29 -3.70 -35.42
C PHE A 11 -8.40 -4.61 -35.97
N LYS A 12 -8.12 -5.44 -36.99
CA LYS A 12 -9.09 -6.40 -37.54
C LYS A 12 -9.50 -7.47 -36.52
N LYS A 13 -8.66 -7.80 -35.53
CA LYS A 13 -8.98 -8.72 -34.43
C LYS A 13 -9.82 -8.09 -33.34
N GLN A 14 -9.59 -6.82 -33.01
CA GLN A 14 -10.31 -6.10 -31.96
C GLN A 14 -11.68 -5.57 -32.41
N PHE A 15 -11.82 -5.22 -33.70
CA PHE A 15 -13.04 -4.65 -34.27
C PHE A 15 -13.43 -5.35 -35.58
N PRO A 16 -13.93 -6.60 -35.50
CA PRO A 16 -14.25 -7.40 -36.70
C PRO A 16 -15.35 -6.79 -37.57
N ASP A 17 -16.32 -6.10 -36.95
CA ASP A 17 -17.47 -5.50 -37.65
C ASP A 17 -17.14 -4.21 -38.41
N GLU A 18 -16.02 -3.56 -38.10
CA GLU A 18 -15.58 -2.30 -38.73
C GLU A 18 -14.46 -2.52 -39.75
N ALA A 19 -14.04 -3.78 -39.96
CA ALA A 19 -12.95 -4.14 -40.86
C ALA A 19 -13.20 -3.74 -42.32
N TYR A 20 -14.47 -3.65 -42.75
CA TYR A 20 -14.87 -3.25 -44.11
C TYR A 20 -14.53 -1.79 -44.43
N LEU A 21 -14.37 -0.93 -43.42
CA LEU A 21 -13.98 0.47 -43.60
C LEU A 21 -12.54 0.63 -44.09
N LEU A 22 -11.72 -0.42 -43.95
CA LEU A 22 -10.32 -0.43 -44.35
C LEU A 22 -10.11 -0.92 -45.79
N ASP A 23 -11.07 -1.64 -46.38
CA ASP A 23 -10.93 -2.23 -47.72
C ASP A 23 -11.05 -1.17 -48.85
N GLY A 24 -11.59 0.01 -48.56
CA GLY A 24 -11.64 1.16 -49.49
C GLY A 24 -10.40 2.05 -49.49
N LEU A 25 -9.44 1.79 -48.59
CA LEU A 25 -8.22 2.59 -48.43
C LEU A 25 -7.04 1.77 -48.97
N GLY A 26 -6.71 1.95 -50.25
CA GLY A 26 -5.71 1.13 -50.97
C GLY A 26 -4.29 1.10 -50.36
N THR A 27 -3.97 1.96 -49.40
CA THR A 27 -2.72 1.96 -48.63
C THR A 27 -3.00 1.99 -47.13
N SER A 28 -2.20 1.26 -46.33
CA SER A 28 -2.37 1.17 -44.87
C SER A 28 -2.40 2.58 -44.24
N PRO A 29 -3.54 3.01 -43.66
CA PRO A 29 -3.71 4.36 -43.13
C PRO A 29 -3.05 4.55 -41.75
N PHE A 30 -2.43 3.51 -41.20
CA PHE A 30 -1.85 3.54 -39.86
C PHE A 30 -0.39 4.01 -39.90
N PRO A 31 -0.03 5.12 -39.22
CA PRO A 31 1.36 5.50 -39.04
C PRO A 31 2.08 4.43 -38.19
N ALA A 32 3.39 4.28 -38.37
CA ALA A 32 4.17 3.39 -37.51
C ALA A 32 4.11 3.92 -36.07
N SER A 33 3.47 3.17 -35.16
CA SER A 33 3.28 3.58 -33.77
C SER A 33 4.23 2.81 -32.86
N LEU A 34 5.01 3.54 -32.07
CA LEU A 34 5.87 2.96 -31.05
C LEU A 34 5.15 3.04 -29.69
N VAL A 35 4.60 1.91 -29.23
CA VAL A 35 3.99 1.81 -27.91
C VAL A 35 5.10 1.60 -26.87
N LEU A 36 5.36 2.63 -26.09
CA LEU A 36 6.28 2.56 -24.95
C LEU A 36 5.48 2.16 -23.71
N LYS A 37 5.69 0.94 -23.24
CA LYS A 37 5.23 0.53 -21.90
C LYS A 37 6.29 1.00 -20.90
N LEU A 38 5.94 1.98 -20.08
CA LEU A 38 6.79 2.42 -18.97
C LEU A 38 6.99 1.24 -18.01
N ALA A 39 8.22 1.09 -17.49
CA ALA A 39 8.49 0.11 -16.45
C ALA A 39 7.66 0.44 -15.20
N ASP A 40 7.24 -0.59 -14.46
CA ASP A 40 6.37 -0.48 -13.27
C ASP A 40 6.97 0.38 -12.14
N SER A 41 8.24 0.80 -12.29
CA SER A 41 9.04 1.56 -11.34
C SER A 41 9.04 3.09 -11.53
N ILE A 42 8.16 3.65 -12.38
CA ILE A 42 8.02 5.11 -12.53
C ILE A 42 6.71 5.57 -11.85
N PRO A 43 6.73 5.85 -10.54
CA PRO A 43 5.52 6.21 -9.79
C PRO A 43 5.06 7.67 -10.01
N SER A 44 5.86 8.52 -10.66
CA SER A 44 5.61 9.97 -10.70
C SER A 44 5.09 10.44 -12.06
N THR A 45 3.86 10.96 -12.08
CA THR A 45 3.26 11.68 -13.22
C THR A 45 4.20 12.74 -13.79
N ASP A 46 4.99 13.40 -12.93
CA ASP A 46 6.01 14.38 -13.33
C ASP A 46 7.14 13.77 -14.15
N ALA A 47 7.63 12.58 -13.78
CA ALA A 47 8.68 11.88 -14.52
C ALA A 47 8.19 11.45 -15.91
N ILE A 48 6.93 11.03 -16.00
CA ILE A 48 6.28 10.68 -17.28
C ILE A 48 6.11 11.93 -18.15
N SER A 49 5.67 13.05 -17.56
CA SER A 49 5.51 14.32 -18.28
C SER A 49 6.85 14.86 -18.82
N ASN A 50 7.93 14.72 -18.05
CA ASN A 50 9.28 15.10 -18.48
C ASN A 50 9.81 14.22 -19.61
N LEU A 51 9.50 12.92 -19.58
CA LEU A 51 9.86 12.00 -20.66
C LEU A 51 9.08 12.32 -21.95
N VAL A 52 7.78 12.60 -21.84
CA VAL A 52 6.93 13.00 -22.96
C VAL A 52 7.45 14.30 -23.61
N ASN A 53 7.82 15.30 -22.80
CA ASN A 53 8.38 16.55 -23.30
C ASN A 53 9.72 16.35 -24.05
N ARG A 54 10.60 15.46 -23.56
CA ARG A 54 11.85 15.12 -24.25
C ARG A 54 11.62 14.40 -25.57
N LEU A 55 10.60 13.55 -25.64
CA LEU A 55 10.25 12.81 -26.86
C LEU A 55 9.56 13.68 -27.92
N GLN A 56 8.76 14.67 -27.49
CA GLN A 56 8.14 15.65 -28.38
C GLN A 56 9.14 16.62 -29.02
N GLN A 57 10.33 16.79 -28.42
CA GLN A 57 11.40 17.64 -28.98
C GLN A 57 12.23 16.95 -30.08
N ASN A 58 12.02 15.65 -30.33
CA ASN A 58 12.71 14.93 -31.40
C ASN A 58 11.96 15.08 -32.73
N PRO A 59 12.59 15.60 -33.80
CA PRO A 59 11.95 15.80 -35.12
C PRO A 59 11.42 14.52 -35.78
N GLU A 60 11.82 13.33 -35.34
CA GLU A 60 11.32 12.04 -35.85
C GLU A 60 9.98 11.60 -35.23
N VAL A 61 9.43 12.32 -34.25
CA VAL A 61 8.20 11.94 -33.51
C VAL A 61 7.04 12.84 -33.89
N GLU A 62 6.09 12.33 -34.69
CA GLU A 62 4.99 13.11 -35.26
C GLU A 62 3.89 13.48 -34.25
N ARG A 63 3.49 12.56 -33.35
CA ARG A 63 2.53 12.84 -32.25
C ARG A 63 2.75 11.93 -31.05
N VAL A 64 2.81 12.51 -29.85
CA VAL A 64 2.75 11.77 -28.58
C VAL A 64 1.36 12.01 -27.96
N ARG A 65 0.49 10.99 -27.95
CA ARG A 65 -0.81 11.05 -27.27
C ARG A 65 -0.64 10.65 -25.80
N TYR A 66 -0.46 11.64 -24.94
CA TYR A 66 -0.51 11.48 -23.48
C TYR A 66 -1.78 12.19 -22.96
N ASN A 67 -2.76 11.44 -22.48
CA ASN A 67 -3.98 12.02 -21.90
C ASN A 67 -3.69 12.48 -20.46
N ARG A 68 -2.98 13.60 -20.36
CA ARG A 68 -2.51 14.18 -19.10
C ARG A 68 -3.66 14.45 -18.13
N ASP A 69 -4.75 15.03 -18.61
CA ASP A 69 -5.90 15.39 -17.77
C ASP A 69 -6.55 14.16 -17.10
N TRP A 70 -6.61 13.02 -17.79
CA TRP A 70 -7.14 11.79 -17.22
C TRP A 70 -6.18 11.19 -16.18
N VAL A 71 -4.88 11.18 -16.46
CA VAL A 71 -3.86 10.70 -15.52
C VAL A 71 -3.82 11.58 -14.27
N GLU A 72 -3.83 12.91 -14.43
CA GLU A 72 -3.84 13.85 -13.30
C GLU A 72 -5.09 13.70 -12.43
N ARG A 73 -6.28 13.54 -13.04
CA ARG A 73 -7.52 13.27 -12.30
C ARG A 73 -7.44 11.97 -11.51
N LEU A 74 -6.90 10.91 -12.09
CA LEU A 74 -6.72 9.63 -11.40
C LEU A 74 -5.71 9.75 -10.25
N THR A 75 -4.57 10.41 -10.48
CA THR A 75 -3.57 10.65 -9.44
C THR A 75 -4.18 11.43 -8.28
N LEU A 76 -4.98 12.48 -8.56
CA LEU A 76 -5.68 13.22 -7.52
C LEU A 76 -6.61 12.32 -6.70
N VAL A 77 -7.41 11.47 -7.33
CA VAL A 77 -8.29 10.52 -6.62
C VAL A 77 -7.49 9.57 -5.73
N ILE A 78 -6.37 9.04 -6.22
CA ILE A 78 -5.47 8.17 -5.46
C ILE A 78 -4.90 8.92 -4.25
N THR A 79 -4.38 10.14 -4.43
CA THR A 79 -3.85 10.95 -3.33
C THR A 79 -4.90 11.28 -2.28
N TYR A 80 -6.14 11.59 -2.67
CA TYR A 80 -7.23 11.76 -1.71
C TYR A 80 -7.51 10.48 -0.90
N MET A 81 -7.50 9.32 -1.56
CA MET A 81 -7.66 8.03 -0.87
C MET A 81 -6.50 7.75 0.10
N GLU A 82 -5.26 8.07 -0.28
CA GLU A 82 -4.08 7.94 0.59
C GLU A 82 -4.18 8.82 1.84
N ILE A 83 -4.61 10.08 1.67
CA ILE A 83 -4.80 11.00 2.80
C ILE A 83 -5.87 10.47 3.76
N VAL A 84 -7.02 10.00 3.23
CA VAL A 84 -8.08 9.41 4.05
C VAL A 84 -7.58 8.16 4.77
N ALA A 85 -6.84 7.29 4.08
CA ALA A 85 -6.27 6.09 4.68
C ALA A 85 -5.27 6.43 5.81
N LEU A 86 -4.45 7.46 5.63
CA LEU A 86 -3.53 7.94 6.68
C LEU A 86 -4.27 8.49 7.89
N ILE A 87 -5.35 9.25 7.69
CA ILE A 87 -6.18 9.78 8.79
C ILE A 87 -6.80 8.63 9.57
N VAL A 88 -7.47 7.69 8.89
CA VAL A 88 -8.12 6.54 9.53
C VAL A 88 -7.07 5.66 10.23
N GLY A 89 -5.95 5.38 9.57
CA GLY A 89 -4.84 4.64 10.15
C GLY A 89 -4.27 5.31 11.41
N GLY A 90 -4.13 6.63 11.40
CA GLY A 90 -3.70 7.41 12.57
C GLY A 90 -4.69 7.31 13.75
N VAL A 91 -5.99 7.41 13.49
CA VAL A 91 -7.02 7.23 14.52
C VAL A 91 -6.98 5.82 15.12
N LEU A 92 -6.86 4.79 14.28
CA LEU A 92 -6.76 3.40 14.75
C LEU A 92 -5.46 3.16 15.55
N ALA A 93 -4.35 3.77 15.15
CA ALA A 93 -3.10 3.70 15.89
C ALA A 93 -3.25 4.31 17.29
N LEU A 94 -3.88 5.50 17.41
CA LEU A 94 -4.16 6.12 18.71
C LEU A 94 -5.09 5.27 19.57
N ALA A 95 -6.13 4.69 18.98
CA ALA A 95 -7.03 3.78 19.68
C ALA A 95 -6.28 2.54 20.20
N SER A 96 -5.42 1.94 19.37
CA SER A 96 -4.58 0.81 19.75
C SER A 96 -3.65 1.14 20.91
N ILE A 97 -2.92 2.26 20.83
CA ILE A 97 -2.06 2.77 21.92
C ILE A 97 -2.85 2.89 23.22
N THR A 98 -4.05 3.48 23.15
CA THR A 98 -4.92 3.68 24.33
C THR A 98 -5.38 2.36 24.95
N ILE A 99 -5.80 1.40 24.12
CA ILE A 99 -6.25 0.07 24.58
C ILE A 99 -5.08 -0.69 25.22
N ILE A 100 -3.91 -0.68 24.59
CA ILE A 100 -2.71 -1.34 25.11
C ILE A 100 -2.28 -0.68 26.42
N ALA A 101 -2.27 0.65 26.49
CA ALA A 101 -1.93 1.41 27.68
C ALA A 101 -2.84 1.04 28.87
N ASN A 102 -4.15 0.98 28.65
CA ASN A 102 -5.13 0.58 29.66
C ASN A 102 -4.94 -0.87 30.12
N THR A 103 -4.68 -1.77 29.17
CA THR A 103 -4.47 -3.20 29.47
C THR A 103 -3.24 -3.40 30.35
N VAL A 104 -2.13 -2.75 30.00
CA VAL A 104 -0.86 -2.81 30.75
C VAL A 104 -1.02 -2.19 32.14
N GLN A 105 -1.76 -1.09 32.24
CA GLN A 105 -2.02 -0.44 33.52
C GLN A 105 -2.82 -1.35 34.46
N LEU A 106 -3.83 -2.07 33.94
CA LEU A 106 -4.58 -3.06 34.71
C LEU A 106 -3.69 -4.23 35.18
N ALA A 107 -2.82 -4.72 34.29
CA ALA A 107 -1.86 -5.77 34.63
C ALA A 107 -0.88 -5.33 35.72
N PHE A 108 -0.40 -4.08 35.65
CA PHE A 108 0.47 -3.48 36.64
C PHE A 108 -0.18 -3.39 38.03
N TYR A 109 -1.43 -2.93 38.11
CA TYR A 109 -2.15 -2.86 39.39
C TYR A 109 -2.33 -4.23 40.03
N THR A 110 -2.52 -5.27 39.23
CA THR A 110 -2.67 -6.65 39.72
C THR A 110 -1.36 -7.19 40.33
N ARG A 111 -0.20 -6.70 39.88
CA ARG A 111 1.14 -7.11 40.36
C ARG A 111 1.81 -6.08 41.26
N GLN A 112 1.06 -5.14 41.83
CA GLN A 112 1.63 -4.02 42.58
C GLN A 112 2.49 -4.46 43.78
N GLU A 113 2.14 -5.56 44.45
CA GLU A 113 2.87 -6.09 45.61
C GLU A 113 4.26 -6.62 45.21
N GLU A 114 4.36 -7.35 44.09
CA GLU A 114 5.64 -7.84 43.55
C GLU A 114 6.55 -6.66 43.18
N ILE A 115 5.97 -5.62 42.58
CA ILE A 115 6.68 -4.41 42.16
C ILE A 115 7.20 -3.61 43.37
N GLU A 116 6.44 -3.57 44.45
CA GLU A 116 6.86 -2.93 45.71
C GLU A 116 8.05 -3.67 46.32
N ILE A 117 8.03 -5.01 46.36
CA ILE A 117 9.17 -5.82 46.82
C ILE A 117 10.41 -5.55 45.96
N LEU A 118 10.26 -5.52 44.62
CA LEU A 118 11.37 -5.22 43.71
C LEU A 118 11.97 -3.83 43.94
N ARG A 119 11.14 -2.83 44.27
CA ARG A 119 11.60 -1.48 44.59
C ARG A 119 12.36 -1.41 45.92
N LEU A 120 11.92 -2.17 46.93
CA LEU A 120 12.58 -2.21 48.24
C LEU A 120 14.00 -2.79 48.19
N ILE A 121 14.27 -3.68 47.24
CA ILE A 121 15.60 -4.29 47.03
C ILE A 121 16.49 -3.43 46.10
N GLY A 122 16.00 -2.27 45.65
CA GLY A 122 16.74 -1.35 44.77
C GLY A 122 16.59 -1.66 43.28
N GLY A 123 15.52 -2.35 42.87
CA GLY A 123 15.23 -2.63 41.47
C GLY A 123 15.11 -1.35 40.64
N THR A 124 15.80 -1.30 39.50
CA THR A 124 15.73 -0.16 38.58
C THR A 124 14.36 -0.10 37.91
N ASN A 125 13.89 1.12 37.60
CA ASN A 125 12.61 1.30 36.90
C ASN A 125 12.55 0.51 35.58
N LEU A 126 13.67 0.40 34.86
CA LEU A 126 13.78 -0.42 33.64
C LEU A 126 13.52 -1.90 33.91
N PHE A 127 14.04 -2.47 34.99
CA PHE A 127 13.82 -3.88 35.34
C PHE A 127 12.34 -4.19 35.59
N ILE A 128 11.62 -3.24 36.20
CA ILE A 128 10.17 -3.35 36.43
C ILE A 128 9.40 -3.18 35.10
N SER A 129 9.93 -2.41 34.16
CA SER A 129 9.27 -2.05 32.88
C SER A 129 9.35 -3.11 31.79
N ILE A 130 10.44 -3.86 31.75
CA ILE A 130 10.72 -4.86 30.69
C ILE A 130 9.59 -5.87 30.49
N PRO A 131 9.02 -6.53 31.52
CA PRO A 131 7.96 -7.52 31.29
C PRO A 131 6.74 -6.90 30.61
N TYR A 132 6.36 -5.68 30.99
CA TYR A 132 5.25 -4.95 30.38
C TYR A 132 5.53 -4.53 28.94
N LEU A 133 6.77 -4.09 28.64
CA LEU A 133 7.18 -3.77 27.28
C LEU A 133 7.06 -5.00 26.36
N ILE A 134 7.44 -6.19 26.86
CA ILE A 134 7.30 -7.44 26.13
C ILE A 134 5.83 -7.79 25.91
N GLU A 135 4.96 -7.64 26.92
CA GLU A 135 3.51 -7.85 26.76
C GLU A 135 2.93 -6.96 25.65
N GLY A 136 3.24 -5.66 25.65
CA GLY A 136 2.77 -4.75 24.60
C GLY A 136 3.32 -5.09 23.21
N ALA A 137 4.60 -5.45 23.13
CA ALA A 137 5.23 -5.90 21.88
C ALA A 137 4.55 -7.16 21.32
N VAL A 138 4.24 -8.12 22.19
CA VAL A 138 3.56 -9.38 21.82
C VAL A 138 2.12 -9.10 21.37
N ILE A 139 1.37 -8.27 22.11
CA ILE A 139 0.00 -7.89 21.72
C ILE A 139 -0.01 -7.17 20.36
N GLY A 140 0.89 -6.20 20.16
CA GLY A 140 1.03 -5.46 18.90
C GLY A 140 1.47 -6.35 17.73
N GLY A 141 2.43 -7.25 17.97
CA GLY A 141 2.92 -8.20 16.97
C GLY A 141 1.87 -9.24 16.56
N LEU A 142 1.17 -9.83 17.53
CA LEU A 142 0.08 -10.78 17.26
C LEU A 142 -1.09 -10.10 16.55
N GLY A 143 -1.49 -8.91 17.01
CA GLY A 143 -2.54 -8.13 16.35
C GLY A 143 -2.18 -7.77 14.91
N GLY A 144 -0.95 -7.30 14.67
CA GLY A 144 -0.43 -7.01 13.34
C GLY A 144 -0.41 -8.25 12.43
N THR A 145 0.06 -9.39 12.97
CA THR A 145 0.10 -10.67 12.23
C THR A 145 -1.30 -11.17 11.87
N MET A 146 -2.24 -11.10 12.81
CA MET A 146 -3.65 -11.46 12.57
C MET A 146 -4.30 -10.56 11.53
N ALA A 147 -4.10 -9.24 11.62
CA ALA A 147 -4.62 -8.29 10.64
C ALA A 147 -4.07 -8.58 9.23
N LEU A 148 -2.78 -8.89 9.12
CA LEU A 148 -2.14 -9.28 7.85
C LEU A 148 -2.71 -10.59 7.30
N GLY A 149 -2.96 -11.57 8.17
CA GLY A 149 -3.62 -12.82 7.81
C GLY A 149 -5.03 -12.62 7.29
N LEU A 150 -5.84 -11.77 7.96
CA LEU A 150 -7.18 -11.41 7.52
C LEU A 150 -7.17 -10.66 6.19
N LEU A 151 -6.24 -9.72 6.03
CA LEU A 151 -6.07 -8.97 4.78
C LEU A 151 -5.73 -9.93 3.61
N ARG A 152 -4.81 -10.87 3.84
CA ARG A 152 -4.46 -11.90 2.86
C ARG A 152 -5.64 -12.80 2.53
N GLY A 153 -6.39 -13.26 3.53
CA GLY A 153 -7.59 -14.08 3.32
C GLY A 153 -8.67 -13.34 2.53
N GLY A 154 -8.92 -12.07 2.86
CA GLY A 154 -9.85 -11.21 2.13
C GLY A 154 -9.42 -10.96 0.69
N PHE A 155 -8.12 -10.77 0.45
CA PHE A 155 -7.56 -10.61 -0.88
C PHE A 155 -7.76 -11.86 -1.76
N GLU A 156 -7.43 -13.04 -1.25
CA GLU A 156 -7.64 -14.31 -1.98
C GLU A 156 -9.13 -14.58 -2.24
N PHE A 157 -10.00 -14.27 -1.28
CA PHE A 157 -11.45 -14.39 -1.44
C PHE A 157 -11.98 -13.47 -2.54
N PHE A 158 -11.52 -12.22 -2.56
CA PHE A 158 -11.89 -11.25 -3.60
C PHE A 158 -11.41 -11.70 -4.97
N LYS A 159 -10.14 -12.13 -5.07
CA LYS A 159 -9.55 -12.66 -6.31
C LYS A 159 -10.35 -13.83 -6.86
N HIS A 160 -10.72 -14.78 -5.99
CA HIS A 160 -11.53 -15.94 -6.36
C HIS A 160 -12.91 -15.55 -6.91
N LYS A 161 -13.60 -14.60 -6.25
CA LYS A 161 -14.90 -14.06 -6.71
C LYS A 161 -14.78 -13.31 -8.04
N THR A 162 -13.66 -12.64 -8.31
CA THR A 162 -13.44 -11.85 -9.53
C THR A 162 -12.92 -12.63 -10.73
N HIS A 163 -12.59 -13.93 -10.60
CA HIS A 163 -12.11 -14.75 -11.72
C HIS A 163 -13.10 -14.80 -12.90
N THR A 164 -14.41 -14.60 -12.64
CA THR A 164 -15.44 -14.49 -13.68
C THR A 164 -15.36 -13.17 -14.48
N LEU A 165 -14.79 -12.11 -13.91
CA LEU A 165 -14.73 -10.77 -14.52
C LEU A 165 -13.36 -10.47 -15.16
N SER A 166 -12.29 -11.16 -14.73
CA SER A 166 -10.91 -10.88 -15.16
C SER A 166 -10.54 -11.34 -16.58
N VAL A 167 -11.36 -12.18 -17.22
CA VAL A 167 -11.12 -12.66 -18.59
C VAL A 167 -11.23 -11.52 -19.63
N ILE A 168 -11.95 -10.43 -19.29
CA ILE A 168 -12.27 -9.37 -20.25
C ILE A 168 -11.18 -8.27 -20.32
N GLY A 169 -10.28 -8.18 -19.32
CA GLY A 169 -9.45 -6.98 -19.16
C GLY A 169 -7.93 -7.14 -19.07
N GLY A 170 -7.37 -8.35 -19.10
CA GLY A 170 -5.91 -8.52 -18.98
C GLY A 170 -5.31 -8.04 -17.64
N PHE A 171 -6.14 -7.73 -16.64
CA PHE A 171 -5.76 -7.20 -15.32
C PHE A 171 -5.23 -8.26 -14.34
N SER A 172 -5.06 -9.53 -14.77
CA SER A 172 -4.70 -10.63 -13.87
C SER A 172 -3.31 -10.50 -13.25
N SER A 173 -2.41 -9.72 -13.87
CA SER A 173 -1.01 -9.52 -13.44
C SER A 173 -0.80 -8.29 -12.55
N VAL A 174 -1.82 -7.44 -12.37
CA VAL A 174 -1.68 -6.17 -11.60
C VAL A 174 -1.95 -6.37 -10.11
N PHE A 175 -2.69 -7.41 -9.74
CA PHE A 175 -3.02 -7.73 -8.35
C PHE A 175 -2.12 -8.85 -7.83
N GLU A 176 -0.84 -8.56 -7.66
CA GLU A 176 0.01 -9.36 -6.79
C GLU A 176 -0.19 -8.89 -5.34
N PHE A 177 -0.26 -9.84 -4.41
CA PHE A 177 -0.31 -9.51 -2.98
C PHE A 177 0.98 -8.78 -2.59
N PHE A 178 0.92 -7.98 -1.52
CA PHE A 178 2.05 -7.22 -1.01
C PHE A 178 3.35 -8.05 -0.99
N PRO A 179 4.49 -7.47 -1.44
CA PRO A 179 5.76 -8.15 -1.35
C PRO A 179 6.07 -8.52 0.11
N PHE A 180 6.78 -9.63 0.30
CA PHE A 180 7.11 -10.15 1.61
C PHE A 180 7.79 -9.11 2.53
N SER A 181 8.60 -8.22 1.94
CA SER A 181 9.25 -7.12 2.66
C SER A 181 8.25 -6.13 3.29
N LEU A 182 7.19 -5.73 2.57
CA LEU A 182 6.18 -4.82 3.12
C LEU A 182 5.34 -5.50 4.21
N SER A 183 5.13 -6.81 4.12
CA SER A 183 4.45 -7.58 5.18
C SER A 183 5.24 -7.56 6.49
N ILE A 184 6.56 -7.76 6.42
CA ILE A 184 7.43 -7.68 7.61
C ILE A 184 7.41 -6.25 8.19
N LEU A 185 7.47 -5.23 7.33
CA LEU A 185 7.43 -3.84 7.76
C LEU A 185 6.13 -3.52 8.52
N LEU A 186 4.97 -3.97 8.01
CA LEU A 186 3.68 -3.79 8.70
C LEU A 186 3.66 -4.46 10.08
N ILE A 187 4.14 -5.70 10.20
CA ILE A 187 4.23 -6.38 11.51
C ILE A 187 5.15 -5.60 12.45
N SER A 188 6.28 -5.12 11.93
CA SER A 188 7.25 -4.32 12.70
C SER A 188 6.62 -3.02 13.20
N THR A 189 5.81 -2.35 12.38
CA THR A 189 5.05 -1.17 12.83
C THR A 189 4.02 -1.49 13.91
N GLY A 190 3.37 -2.66 13.85
CA GLY A 190 2.45 -3.13 14.89
C GLY A 190 3.17 -3.38 16.23
N ILE A 191 4.35 -4.00 16.20
CA ILE A 191 5.21 -4.19 17.39
C ILE A 191 5.63 -2.83 17.96
N LEU A 192 6.08 -1.91 17.10
CA LEU A 192 6.48 -0.56 17.52
C LEU A 192 5.32 0.20 18.17
N LEU A 193 4.12 0.14 17.61
CA LEU A 193 2.93 0.75 18.21
C LEU A 193 2.60 0.14 19.58
N GLY A 194 2.77 -1.19 19.74
CA GLY A 194 2.61 -1.86 21.03
C GLY A 194 3.63 -1.43 22.08
N CYS A 195 4.89 -1.24 21.68
CA CYS A 195 5.95 -0.69 22.52
C CYS A 195 5.67 0.77 22.90
N ILE A 196 5.16 1.58 21.97
CA ILE A 196 4.82 2.98 22.25
C ILE A 196 3.62 3.05 23.20
N GLY A 197 2.61 2.18 23.03
CA GLY A 197 1.46 2.04 23.93
C GLY A 197 1.85 1.73 25.37
N THR A 198 2.78 0.79 25.56
CA THR A 198 3.31 0.46 26.90
C THR A 198 4.11 1.61 27.49
N LEU A 199 5.03 2.21 26.73
CA LEU A 199 5.85 3.33 27.20
C LEU A 199 5.00 4.54 27.63
N THR A 200 4.00 4.92 26.84
CA THR A 200 3.12 6.06 27.16
C THR A 200 2.37 5.86 28.47
N SER A 201 1.88 4.64 28.74
CA SER A 201 1.27 4.26 30.03
C SER A 201 2.24 4.43 31.19
N MET A 202 3.48 3.93 31.03
CA MET A 202 4.51 3.98 32.06
C MET A 202 4.98 5.41 32.38
N TYR A 203 5.24 6.23 31.36
CA TYR A 203 5.61 7.63 31.55
C TYR A 203 4.48 8.44 32.18
N GLY A 204 3.22 8.15 31.82
CA GLY A 204 2.05 8.74 32.45
C GLY A 204 2.00 8.46 33.96
N TRP A 205 2.32 7.24 34.36
CA TRP A 205 2.29 6.83 35.77
C TRP A 205 3.47 7.37 36.60
N MET A 206 4.68 7.36 36.04
CA MET A 206 5.88 7.85 36.75
C MET A 206 5.84 9.37 36.99
N ARG A 207 5.20 10.14 36.11
CA ARG A 207 5.05 11.60 36.27
C ARG A 207 4.04 12.00 37.34
N PHE A 208 3.09 11.13 37.68
CA PHE A 208 2.01 11.45 38.63
C PHE A 208 2.37 11.19 40.12
N ARG A 209 3.56 10.63 40.40
CA ARG A 209 4.04 10.31 41.76
C ARG A 209 5.35 11.01 42.17
N LEU A 210 5.78 12.02 41.43
CA LEU A 210 6.78 13.01 41.85
C LEU A 210 6.07 14.33 42.17
#